data_AF-A0A9E1PSJ9-F1
#
_entry.id   AF-A0A9E1PSJ9-F1
#
_cell.length_a   1.000
_cell.length_b   1.000
_cell.length_c   1.000
_cell.angle_alpha   90.00
_cell.angle_beta   90.00
_cell.angle_gamma   90.00
#
_symmetry.space_group_name_H-M   'P 1'
#
loop_
_entity.id
_entity.type
_entity.pdbx_description
1 polymer ?
#
loop_
_entity_poly.entity_id
_entity_poly.type
_entity_poly.pdbx_seq_one_letter_code
_entity_poly.pdbx_strand_id
1 'polypeptide(L)' 'MSDIETGPGGPGEEIPFMQRLLDSPLVLLVIGIVMPTVLYILWGVMEIIAIPLAS' A
#
# COMPACT_ATOMS: atom_id res chain seq x y z
N MET A 1 -28.61 -33.55 14.45
CA MET A 1 -28.34 -32.24 15.06
C MET A 1 -26.86 -31.98 14.89
N SER A 2 -26.54 -30.96 14.08
CA SER A 2 -25.27 -30.23 13.90
C SER A 2 -24.01 -31.01 13.47
N ASP A 3 -23.94 -31.34 12.18
CA ASP A 3 -22.69 -31.18 11.43
C ASP A 3 -22.26 -29.70 11.57
N ILE A 4 -21.25 -29.44 12.39
CA ILE A 4 -20.62 -28.12 12.44
C ILE A 4 -19.79 -28.03 11.18
N GLU A 5 -20.32 -27.35 10.17
CA GLU A 5 -19.53 -26.89 9.03
C GLU A 5 -18.37 -26.05 9.59
N THR A 6 -17.18 -26.63 9.56
CA THR A 6 -15.94 -25.92 9.89
C THR A 6 -15.69 -24.97 8.73
N GLY A 7 -16.31 -23.78 8.80
CA GLY A 7 -16.02 -22.68 7.90
C GLY A 7 -14.54 -22.27 8.04
N PRO A 8 -13.92 -21.69 6.99
CA PRO A 8 -12.53 -21.29 7.02
C PRO A 8 -12.36 -20.18 8.08
N GLY A 9 -11.84 -20.55 9.26
CA GLY A 9 -11.74 -19.64 10.39
C GLY A 9 -11.66 -20.34 11.76
N GLY A 10 -10.95 -21.46 11.84
CA GLY A 10 -10.70 -22.13 13.13
C GLY A 10 -9.81 -21.29 14.05
N PRO A 11 -9.82 -21.52 15.38
CA PRO A 11 -9.11 -20.72 16.40
C PRO A 11 -7.57 -20.79 16.35
N GLY A 12 -6.97 -21.17 15.22
CA GLY A 12 -5.52 -21.22 14.98
C GLY A 12 -5.06 -20.58 13.66
N GLU A 13 -5.92 -19.85 12.96
CA GLU A 13 -5.54 -19.14 11.73
C GLU A 13 -4.69 -17.91 12.10
N GLU A 14 -3.36 -18.00 11.94
CA GLU A 14 -2.46 -16.86 12.13
C GLU A 14 -2.82 -15.75 11.14
N ILE A 15 -3.05 -14.53 11.65
CA ILE A 15 -3.41 -13.39 10.80
C ILE A 15 -2.31 -13.19 9.75
N PRO A 16 -2.62 -13.28 8.44
CA PRO A 16 -1.67 -13.09 7.36
C PRO A 16 -0.91 -11.77 7.52
N PHE A 17 0.42 -11.81 7.37
CA PHE A 17 1.28 -10.63 7.51
C PHE A 17 0.83 -9.45 6.64
N MET A 18 0.37 -9.73 5.43
CA MET A 18 -0.13 -8.71 4.50
C MET A 18 -1.41 -8.03 5.01
N GLN A 19 -2.31 -8.77 5.66
CA GLN A 19 -3.51 -8.19 6.28
C GLN A 19 -3.11 -7.27 7.43
N ARG A 20 -2.25 -7.73 8.34
CA ARG A 20 -1.78 -6.92 9.48
C ARG A 20 -1.05 -5.63 9.06
N LEU A 21 -0.33 -5.69 7.94
CA LEU A 21 0.35 -4.51 7.37
C LEU A 21 -0.65 -3.50 6.80
N LEU A 22 -1.71 -3.97 6.12
CA LEU A 22 -2.76 -3.13 5.54
C LEU A 22 -3.84 -2.71 6.55
N ASP A 23 -3.98 -3.40 7.68
CA ASP A 23 -4.94 -3.06 8.75
C ASP A 23 -4.46 -1.87 9.60
N SER A 24 -3.20 -1.48 9.48
CA SER A 24 -2.61 -0.37 10.23
C SER A 24 -2.92 0.97 9.54
N PRO A 25 -3.73 1.86 10.15
CA PRO A 25 -4.15 3.11 9.50
C PRO A 25 -2.97 4.00 9.10
N LEU A 26 -1.89 3.98 9.88
CA LEU A 26 -0.66 4.72 9.58
C LEU A 26 0.05 4.20 8.34
N VAL A 27 0.09 2.89 8.11
CA VAL A 27 0.75 2.30 6.93
C VAL A 27 -0.02 2.66 5.67
N LEU A 28 -1.36 2.57 5.71
CA LEU A 28 -2.22 3.03 4.63
C LEU A 28 -2.05 4.53 4.36
N LEU A 29 -1.96 5.34 5.41
CA LEU A 29 -1.73 6.79 5.30
C LEU A 29 -0.37 7.10 4.68
N VAL A 30 0.69 6.43 5.15
CA VAL A 30 2.05 6.59 4.62
C VAL A 30 2.07 6.21 3.14
N ILE A 31 1.53 5.05 2.75
CA ILE A 31 1.47 4.67 1.33
C ILE A 31 0.65 5.68 0.54
N GLY A 32 -0.47 6.14 1.08
CA GLY A 32 -1.35 7.13 0.46
C GLY A 32 -0.70 8.49 0.19
N ILE A 33 0.24 8.93 1.04
CA ILE A 33 0.99 10.18 0.84
C ILE A 33 2.26 9.93 0.04
N VAL A 34 3.01 8.88 0.35
CA VAL A 34 4.30 8.58 -0.28
C VAL A 34 4.13 8.29 -1.77
N MET A 35 3.10 7.54 -2.19
CA MET A 35 2.84 7.27 -3.61
C MET A 35 2.73 8.55 -4.45
N PRO A 36 1.79 9.48 -4.17
CA PRO A 36 1.69 10.70 -4.95
C PRO A 36 2.91 11.59 -4.78
N THR A 37 3.52 11.68 -3.59
CA THR A 37 4.72 12.50 -3.37
C THR A 37 5.88 12.03 -4.25
N VAL A 38 6.19 10.73 -4.27
CA VAL A 38 7.27 10.19 -5.11
C VAL A 38 6.95 10.38 -6.58
N LEU A 39 5.71 10.12 -7.00
CA LEU A 39 5.28 10.33 -8.38
C LEU A 39 5.45 11.79 -8.82
N TYR A 40 5.02 12.75 -8.00
CA TYR A 40 5.17 14.18 -8.29
C TYR A 40 6.64 14.61 -8.33
N ILE A 41 7.47 14.09 -7.44
CA ILE A 41 8.91 14.37 -7.46
C ILE A 41 9.54 13.85 -8.75
N LEU A 42 9.29 12.58 -9.09
CA LEU A 42 9.83 11.99 -10.31
C LEU A 42 9.35 12.72 -11.56
N TRP A 43 8.06 13.05 -11.62
CA TRP A 43 7.48 13.85 -12.69
C TRP A 43 8.17 15.22 -12.80
N GLY A 44 8.27 15.95 -11.69
CA GLY A 44 8.90 17.27 -11.67
C GLY A 44 10.37 17.24 -12.06
N VAL A 45 11.10 16.20 -11.65
CA VAL A 45 12.50 16.00 -12.07
C VAL A 45 12.60 15.74 -13.57
N MET A 46 11.72 14.89 -14.11
CA MET A 46 11.67 14.66 -15.56
C MET A 46 11.33 15.94 -16.33
N GLU A 47 10.41 16.77 -15.82
CA GLU A 47 10.07 18.06 -16.40
C GLU A 47 11.27 19.01 -16.41
N ILE A 48 12.01 19.11 -15.30
CA ILE A 48 13.21 19.96 -15.21
C ILE A 48 14.30 19.53 -16.20
N ILE A 49 14.55 18.22 -16.34
CA ILE A 49 15.56 17.69 -17.28
C ILE A 49 15.14 17.91 -18.74
N ALA A 50 13.83 17.85 -19.01
CA ALA A 50 13.27 18.05 -20.34
C ALA A 50 13.23 19.52 -20.76
N ILE A 51 13.35 20.49 -19.84
CA ILE A 51 13.47 21.90 -20.19
C ILE A 51 14.83 22.09 -20.89
N PRO A 52 14.83 22.46 -22.19
CA PRO A 52 16.07 22.82 -22.84
C PRO A 52 16.62 24.07 -22.14
N LEU A 53 17.82 23.95 -21.58
CA LEU A 53 18.60 25.12 -21.15
C LEU A 53 18.78 25.98 -22.40
N ALA A 54 18.02 27.07 -22.47
CA ALA A 54 18.03 27.97 -23.60
C ALA A 54 19.48 28.37 -23.91
N SER A 55 19.95 27.89 -25.05
CA SER A 55 21.20 28.28 -25.70
C SER A 55 21.05 29.64 -26.36
#